data_AF-A0A6I4YQB3-F1
#
_entry.id   AF-A0A6I4YQB3-F1
#
_cell.length_a   1.000
_cell.length_b   1.000
_cell.length_c   1.000
_cell.angle_alpha   90.00
_cell.angle_beta   90.00
_cell.angle_gamma   90.00
#
_symmetry.space_group_name_H-M   'P 1'
#
loop_
_entity.id
_entity.type
_entity.pdbx_description
1 polymer ?
#
loop_
_entity_poly.entity_id
_entity_poly.type
_entity_poly.pdbx_seq_one_letter_code
_entity_poly.pdbx_strand_id
1 'polypeptide(L)'
;LSESTWNPDELHQARLELMRRGSATAPSADAVLVIDETGDRKYGTHTAHVGRQYLGSLGKVDSGIVSVHVLYDTPQAYFPLQLRPYTPAHHFPRKTNDPAFRTKPQLAVELIEAVRHDWPYRAVVADCLYGRNELFVTSLLTSAIPFVLSLPSSYAWWHEQGQPGGVEDLALRA
;
A
#
# COMPACT_ATOMS: atom_id res chain seq x y z
N LEU A 1 -4.17 12.07 -24.85
CA LEU A 1 -4.18 10.96 -23.87
C LEU A 1 -5.50 10.19 -23.86
N SER A 2 -6.66 10.86 -23.83
CA SER A 2 -7.99 10.20 -23.89
C SER A 2 -8.29 9.39 -25.15
N GLU A 3 -7.54 9.63 -26.23
CA GLU A 3 -7.62 8.90 -27.50
C GLU A 3 -6.40 7.99 -27.74
N SER A 4 -5.58 7.76 -26.70
CA SER A 4 -4.43 6.86 -26.83
C SER A 4 -4.90 5.42 -27.01
N THR A 5 -4.24 4.69 -27.91
CA THR A 5 -4.44 3.25 -28.10
C THR A 5 -3.60 2.40 -27.13
N TRP A 6 -2.80 3.04 -26.28
CA TRP A 6 -1.94 2.35 -25.33
C TRP A 6 -2.77 1.61 -24.28
N ASN A 7 -2.48 0.33 -24.10
CA ASN A 7 -2.96 -0.44 -22.97
C ASN A 7 -2.09 -0.12 -21.74
N PRO A 8 -2.66 0.47 -20.66
CA PRO A 8 -1.89 0.83 -19.47
C PRO A 8 -1.18 -0.36 -18.81
N ASP A 9 -1.79 -1.54 -18.84
CA ASP A 9 -1.22 -2.74 -18.23
C ASP A 9 0.00 -3.23 -19.02
N GLU A 10 -0.08 -3.23 -20.35
CA GLU A 10 1.06 -3.59 -21.23
C GLU A 10 2.21 -2.59 -21.08
N LEU A 11 1.91 -1.29 -21.04
CA LEU A 11 2.92 -0.26 -20.82
C LEU A 11 3.59 -0.42 -19.46
N HIS A 12 2.80 -0.74 -18.43
CA HIS A 12 3.32 -0.97 -17.08
C HIS A 12 4.23 -2.21 -17.02
N GLN A 13 3.86 -3.31 -17.67
CA GLN A 13 4.71 -4.49 -17.76
C GLN A 13 6.01 -4.20 -18.52
N ALA A 14 5.93 -3.54 -19.68
CA ALA A 14 7.11 -3.12 -20.44
C ALA A 14 8.05 -2.22 -19.61
N ARG A 15 7.48 -1.30 -18.81
CA ARG A 15 8.24 -0.49 -17.86
C ARG A 15 8.98 -1.36 -16.85
N LEU A 16 8.30 -2.32 -16.20
CA LEU A 16 8.93 -3.20 -15.22
C LEU A 16 10.05 -4.06 -15.84
N GLU A 17 9.86 -4.56 -17.06
CA GLU A 17 10.91 -5.29 -17.79
C GLU A 17 12.16 -4.44 -18.05
N LEU A 18 11.99 -3.17 -18.40
CA LEU A 18 13.10 -2.24 -18.57
C LEU A 18 13.80 -1.96 -17.24
N MET A 19 13.03 -1.74 -16.16
CA MET A 19 13.59 -1.52 -14.82
C MET A 19 14.41 -2.73 -14.37
N ARG A 20 13.94 -3.97 -14.63
CA ARG A 20 14.68 -5.19 -14.26
C ARG A 20 16.05 -5.31 -14.92
N ARG A 21 16.21 -4.74 -16.13
CA ARG A 21 17.45 -4.81 -16.92
C ARG A 21 18.38 -3.62 -16.65
N GLY A 22 17.88 -2.55 -16.05
CA GLY A 22 18.67 -1.36 -15.74
C GLY A 22 19.63 -1.61 -14.58
N SER A 23 20.91 -1.25 -14.72
CA SER A 23 21.91 -1.49 -13.67
C SER A 23 21.58 -0.80 -12.34
N ALA A 24 20.95 0.38 -12.37
CA ALA A 24 20.55 1.12 -11.18
C ALA A 24 19.22 0.64 -10.58
N THR A 25 18.40 -0.08 -11.35
CA THR A 25 17.01 -0.44 -11.00
C THR A 25 16.78 -1.95 -10.95
N ALA A 26 17.86 -2.72 -11.12
CA ALA A 26 17.81 -4.16 -11.11
C ALA A 26 17.32 -4.70 -9.76
N PRO A 27 16.66 -5.88 -9.75
CA PRO A 27 16.25 -6.57 -8.54
C PRO A 27 17.39 -6.72 -7.53
N SER A 28 17.14 -6.34 -6.28
CA SER A 28 18.11 -6.43 -5.17
C SER A 28 17.46 -7.01 -3.91
N ALA A 29 18.14 -7.96 -3.26
CA ALA A 29 17.66 -8.53 -2.00
C ALA A 29 17.69 -7.50 -0.85
N ASP A 30 18.50 -6.45 -0.96
CA ASP A 30 18.59 -5.39 0.04
C ASP A 30 17.44 -4.37 -0.05
N ALA A 31 16.59 -4.48 -1.08
CA ALA A 31 15.51 -3.55 -1.31
C ALA A 31 14.42 -3.63 -0.22
N VAL A 32 13.72 -2.53 0.01
CA VAL A 32 12.49 -2.52 0.81
C VAL A 32 11.30 -2.13 -0.05
N LEU A 33 10.15 -2.75 0.23
CA LEU A 33 8.88 -2.34 -0.37
C LEU A 33 8.25 -1.27 0.51
N VAL A 34 8.18 -0.04 0.02
CA VAL A 34 7.53 1.07 0.72
C VAL A 34 6.08 1.17 0.26
N ILE A 35 5.15 1.06 1.20
CA ILE A 35 3.72 1.24 0.97
C ILE A 35 3.32 2.65 1.36
N ASP A 36 2.82 3.40 0.38
CA ASP A 36 2.41 4.78 0.58
C ASP A 36 1.20 5.14 -0.29
N GLU A 37 0.52 6.21 0.09
CA GLU A 37 -0.62 6.76 -0.61
C GLU A 37 -0.28 8.15 -1.15
N THR A 38 -0.52 8.37 -2.44
CA THR A 38 -0.39 9.70 -3.05
C THR A 38 -1.75 10.19 -3.51
N GLY A 39 -2.09 11.40 -3.08
CA GLY A 39 -3.35 12.06 -3.39
C GLY A 39 -3.15 13.26 -4.32
N ASP A 40 -3.94 13.33 -5.38
CA ASP A 40 -3.96 14.43 -6.35
C ASP A 40 -5.30 15.14 -6.31
N ARG A 41 -5.25 16.47 -6.44
CA ARG A 41 -6.46 17.29 -6.51
C ARG A 41 -7.24 16.96 -7.78
N LYS A 42 -8.57 16.84 -7.65
CA LYS A 42 -9.44 16.76 -8.82
C LYS A 42 -9.38 18.05 -9.63
N TYR A 43 -9.26 17.92 -10.95
CA TYR A 43 -9.52 18.97 -11.93
C TYR A 43 -10.56 18.48 -12.96
N GLY A 44 -11.56 19.32 -13.25
CA GLY A 44 -12.63 19.01 -14.22
C GLY A 44 -13.79 18.19 -13.63
N THR A 45 -14.70 17.72 -14.49
CA THR A 45 -15.94 17.02 -14.09
C THR A 45 -15.90 15.51 -14.31
N HIS A 46 -15.06 15.01 -15.23
CA HIS A 46 -15.04 13.63 -15.71
C HIS A 46 -13.91 12.77 -15.13
N THR A 47 -13.51 13.05 -13.90
CA THR A 47 -12.44 12.31 -13.22
C THR A 47 -13.01 11.12 -12.47
N ALA A 48 -12.56 9.91 -12.82
CA ALA A 48 -12.92 8.68 -12.10
C ALA A 48 -12.26 8.62 -10.71
N HIS A 49 -12.75 7.73 -9.83
CA HIS A 49 -12.20 7.46 -8.49
C HIS A 49 -12.18 8.65 -7.51
N VAL A 50 -12.84 9.76 -7.87
CA VAL A 50 -12.89 10.96 -7.03
C VAL A 50 -13.62 10.68 -5.73
N GLY A 51 -13.05 11.16 -4.63
CA GLY A 51 -13.74 11.27 -3.36
C GLY A 51 -13.25 12.47 -2.55
N ARG A 52 -14.00 12.84 -1.52
CA ARG A 52 -13.53 13.77 -0.50
C ARG A 52 -12.64 13.01 0.49
N GLN A 53 -11.34 13.25 0.42
CA GLN A 53 -10.31 12.45 1.09
C GLN A 53 -9.17 13.35 1.55
N TYR A 54 -8.36 12.91 2.51
CA TYR A 54 -7.12 13.59 2.83
C TYR A 54 -6.17 13.49 1.62
N LEU A 55 -5.73 14.62 1.08
CA LEU A 55 -4.79 14.70 -0.01
C LEU A 55 -3.43 15.13 0.57
N GLY A 56 -2.51 14.18 0.67
CA GLY A 56 -1.18 14.42 1.26
C GLY A 56 -0.45 15.61 0.62
N SER A 57 -0.53 15.74 -0.70
CA SER A 57 0.05 16.84 -1.47
C SER A 57 -0.49 18.24 -1.10
N LEU A 58 -1.72 18.31 -0.57
CA LEU A 58 -2.36 19.57 -0.15
C LEU A 58 -2.40 19.75 1.38
N GLY A 59 -2.02 18.73 2.15
CA GLY A 59 -2.09 18.75 3.62
C GLY A 59 -3.51 18.90 4.18
N LYS A 60 -4.55 18.55 3.42
CA LYS A 60 -5.96 18.77 3.82
C LYS A 60 -6.91 17.78 3.18
N VAL A 61 -8.13 17.71 3.73
CA VAL A 61 -9.24 16.98 3.11
C VAL A 61 -9.85 17.82 1.99
N ASP A 62 -9.81 17.30 0.77
CA ASP A 62 -10.40 17.95 -0.42
C ASP A 62 -10.92 16.88 -1.40
N SER A 63 -11.56 17.31 -2.49
CA SER A 63 -11.97 16.43 -3.57
C SER A 63 -10.77 16.06 -4.44
N GLY A 64 -10.46 14.77 -4.50
CA GLY A 64 -9.31 14.28 -5.25
C GLY A 64 -9.32 12.78 -5.46
N ILE A 65 -8.28 12.33 -6.15
CA ILE A 65 -7.98 10.92 -6.37
C ILE A 65 -6.86 10.56 -5.43
N VAL A 66 -6.93 9.37 -4.82
CA VAL A 66 -5.81 8.81 -4.07
C VAL A 66 -5.44 7.49 -4.72
N SER A 67 -4.15 7.22 -4.81
CA SER A 67 -3.61 5.94 -5.29
C SER A 67 -2.75 5.31 -4.21
N VAL A 68 -2.81 3.99 -4.11
CA VAL A 68 -1.96 3.17 -3.24
C VAL A 68 -0.80 2.66 -4.07
N HIS A 69 0.42 2.76 -3.56
CA HIS A 69 1.65 2.43 -4.27
C HIS A 69 2.45 1.38 -3.51
N VAL A 70 3.09 0.50 -4.27
CA VAL A 70 4.23 -0.31 -3.82
C VAL A 70 5.46 0.27 -4.48
N LEU A 71 6.30 0.92 -3.69
CA LEU A 71 7.52 1.58 -4.15
C LEU A 71 8.71 0.67 -3.79
N TYR A 72 9.65 0.54 -4.72
CA TYR A 72 10.89 -0.20 -4.53
C TYR A 72 12.00 0.77 -4.18
N ASP A 73 12.54 0.62 -2.98
CA ASP A 73 13.65 1.42 -2.50
C ASP A 73 14.91 0.56 -2.41
N THR A 74 15.97 1.03 -3.06
CA THR A 74 17.30 0.44 -3.06
C THR A 74 18.32 1.56 -2.83
N PRO A 75 19.56 1.24 -2.42
CA PRO A 75 20.60 2.27 -2.30
C PRO A 75 20.88 3.04 -3.60
N GLN A 76 20.48 2.52 -4.76
CA GLN A 76 20.75 3.11 -6.07
C GLN A 76 19.54 3.81 -6.71
N ALA A 77 18.31 3.42 -6.33
CA ALA A 77 17.09 3.91 -6.97
C ALA A 77 15.85 3.76 -6.08
N TYR A 78 14.89 4.66 -6.31
CA TYR A 78 13.57 4.67 -5.69
C TYR A 78 12.49 4.83 -6.76
N PHE A 79 11.60 3.84 -6.92
CA PHE A 79 10.61 3.87 -8.01
C PHE A 79 9.37 2.99 -7.74
N PRO A 80 8.21 3.28 -8.34
CA PRO A 80 7.01 2.46 -8.16
C PRO A 80 7.10 1.13 -8.90
N LEU A 81 6.76 0.01 -8.24
CA LEU A 81 6.53 -1.28 -8.89
C LEU A 81 5.09 -1.45 -9.33
N GLN A 82 4.15 -1.08 -8.46
CA GLN A 82 2.73 -1.20 -8.69
C GLN A 82 2.02 -0.01 -8.07
N LEU A 83 0.94 0.43 -8.70
CA LEU A 83 0.04 1.43 -8.12
C LEU A 83 -1.38 1.14 -8.57
N ARG A 84 -2.35 1.45 -7.73
CA ARG A 84 -3.76 1.45 -8.11
C ARG A 84 -4.52 2.63 -7.51
N PRO A 85 -5.37 3.31 -8.30
CA PRO A 85 -6.33 4.27 -7.76
C PRO A 85 -7.26 3.60 -6.75
N TYR A 86 -7.42 4.22 -5.58
CA TYR A 86 -8.44 3.83 -4.62
C TYR A 86 -9.79 4.40 -5.04
N THR A 87 -10.79 3.53 -5.11
CA THR A 87 -12.17 3.92 -5.45
C THR A 87 -13.01 4.00 -4.18
N PRO A 88 -13.52 5.18 -3.79
CA PRO A 88 -14.36 5.31 -2.61
C PRO A 88 -15.65 4.49 -2.71
N ALA A 89 -16.12 3.97 -1.57
CA ALA A 89 -17.29 3.09 -1.50
C ALA A 89 -18.55 3.64 -2.19
N HIS A 90 -18.78 4.96 -2.19
CA HIS A 90 -19.98 5.55 -2.80
C HIS A 90 -20.06 5.39 -4.33
N HIS A 91 -18.98 4.96 -5.00
CA HIS A 91 -19.00 4.60 -6.42
C HIS A 91 -19.55 3.19 -6.68
N PHE A 92 -19.68 2.36 -5.63
CA PHE A 92 -20.14 0.98 -5.76
C PHE A 92 -21.63 0.84 -5.39
N PRO A 93 -22.41 0.02 -6.12
CA PRO A 93 -23.83 -0.18 -5.83
C PRO A 93 -24.11 -0.61 -4.38
N ARG A 94 -23.27 -1.50 -3.83
CA ARG A 94 -23.40 -2.00 -2.45
C ARG A 94 -22.48 -1.31 -1.45
N LYS A 95 -21.86 -0.18 -1.83
CA LYS A 95 -20.92 0.58 -1.00
C LYS A 95 -19.80 -0.31 -0.44
N THR A 96 -19.60 -0.31 0.88
CA THR A 96 -18.57 -1.11 1.55
C THR A 96 -18.84 -2.61 1.52
N ASN A 97 -20.08 -3.02 1.24
CA ASN A 97 -20.46 -4.43 1.12
C ASN A 97 -20.35 -4.94 -0.32
N ASP A 98 -19.87 -4.11 -1.24
CA ASP A 98 -19.66 -4.54 -2.61
C ASP A 98 -18.43 -5.44 -2.71
N PRO A 99 -18.51 -6.64 -3.31
CA PRO A 99 -17.38 -7.54 -3.43
C PRO A 99 -16.28 -7.00 -4.34
N ALA A 100 -16.55 -5.98 -5.17
CA ALA A 100 -15.53 -5.27 -5.93
C ALA A 100 -14.88 -4.13 -5.14
N PHE A 101 -15.48 -3.70 -4.02
CA PHE A 101 -14.87 -2.67 -3.17
C PHE A 101 -13.64 -3.24 -2.46
N ARG A 102 -12.59 -2.43 -2.41
CA ARG A 102 -11.37 -2.70 -1.66
C ARG A 102 -11.03 -1.47 -0.84
N THR A 103 -10.72 -1.68 0.44
CA THR A 103 -10.08 -0.66 1.27
C THR A 103 -8.64 -0.45 0.82
N LYS A 104 -8.03 0.67 1.18
CA LYS A 104 -6.64 0.94 0.82
C LYS A 104 -5.65 -0.10 1.40
N PRO A 105 -5.80 -0.58 2.65
CA PRO A 105 -5.02 -1.71 3.15
C PRO A 105 -5.21 -3.01 2.35
N GLN A 106 -6.43 -3.32 1.91
CA GLN A 106 -6.67 -4.47 1.03
C GLN A 106 -5.98 -4.31 -0.32
N LEU A 107 -6.06 -3.12 -0.93
CA LEU A 107 -5.33 -2.82 -2.16
C LEU A 107 -3.81 -2.98 -1.97
N ALA A 108 -3.26 -2.49 -0.86
CA ALA A 108 -1.83 -2.62 -0.59
C ALA A 108 -1.39 -4.09 -0.52
N VAL A 109 -2.16 -4.96 0.16
CA VAL A 109 -1.88 -6.40 0.17
C VAL A 109 -1.91 -6.98 -1.24
N GLU A 110 -2.94 -6.68 -2.03
CA GLU A 110 -3.05 -7.15 -3.42
C GLU A 110 -1.85 -6.71 -4.27
N LEU A 111 -1.37 -5.48 -4.10
CA LEU A 111 -0.23 -4.96 -4.85
C LEU A 111 1.10 -5.57 -4.40
N ILE A 112 1.27 -5.86 -3.10
CA ILE A 112 2.45 -6.58 -2.59
C ILE A 112 2.48 -8.00 -3.18
N GLU A 113 1.36 -8.72 -3.11
CA GLU A 113 1.26 -10.07 -3.67
C GLU A 113 1.56 -10.10 -5.19
N ALA A 114 1.17 -9.05 -5.92
CA ALA A 114 1.44 -8.94 -7.35
C ALA A 114 2.93 -8.78 -7.70
N VAL A 115 3.80 -8.38 -6.76
CA VAL A 115 5.24 -8.14 -7.04
C VAL A 115 6.17 -9.07 -6.27
N ARG A 116 5.71 -9.67 -5.17
CA ARG A 116 6.59 -10.30 -4.18
C ARG A 116 7.42 -11.47 -4.68
N HIS A 117 7.02 -12.10 -5.79
CA HIS A 117 7.71 -13.26 -6.36
C HIS A 117 8.76 -12.87 -7.39
N ASP A 118 8.59 -11.71 -8.03
CA ASP A 118 9.48 -11.28 -9.10
C ASP A 118 10.52 -10.25 -8.66
N TRP A 119 10.23 -9.54 -7.57
CA TRP A 119 11.09 -8.52 -7.00
C TRP A 119 11.52 -8.98 -5.62
N PRO A 120 12.80 -9.30 -5.39
CA PRO A 120 13.32 -9.64 -4.08
C PRO A 120 13.33 -8.39 -3.21
N TYR A 121 13.10 -8.57 -1.91
CA TYR A 121 13.13 -7.50 -0.92
C TYR A 121 13.36 -8.12 0.45
N ARG A 122 13.90 -7.32 1.37
CA ARG A 122 14.16 -7.75 2.75
C ARG A 122 13.00 -7.47 3.69
N ALA A 123 12.17 -6.46 3.40
CA ALA A 123 11.04 -6.10 4.24
C ALA A 123 10.01 -5.22 3.50
N VAL A 124 8.78 -5.22 4.02
CA VAL A 124 7.76 -4.21 3.73
C VAL A 124 7.82 -3.12 4.80
N VAL A 125 7.75 -1.86 4.39
CA VAL A 125 7.65 -0.71 5.31
C VAL A 125 6.43 0.14 4.98
N ALA A 126 5.76 0.66 6.02
CA ALA A 126 4.59 1.50 5.84
C ALA A 126 4.34 2.40 7.05
N ASP A 127 3.52 3.43 6.84
CA ASP A 127 3.14 4.37 7.88
C ASP A 127 2.09 3.78 8.86
N CYS A 128 1.62 4.61 9.79
CA CYS A 128 0.72 4.20 10.85
C CYS A 128 -0.72 3.94 10.38
N LEU A 129 -1.09 4.34 9.16
CA LEU A 129 -2.37 3.97 8.57
C LEU A 129 -2.42 2.45 8.36
N TYR A 130 -1.32 1.88 7.88
CA TYR A 130 -1.16 0.46 7.65
C TYR A 130 -0.73 -0.29 8.92
N GLY A 131 0.16 0.28 9.72
CA GLY A 131 0.68 -0.37 10.93
C GLY A 131 -0.38 -0.70 11.98
N ARG A 132 -1.46 0.10 12.07
CA ARG A 132 -2.59 -0.17 12.98
C ARG A 132 -3.70 -1.02 12.35
N ASN A 133 -3.56 -1.42 11.09
CA ASN A 133 -4.60 -2.14 10.36
C ASN A 133 -4.40 -3.65 10.53
N GLU A 134 -5.28 -4.28 11.30
CA GLU A 134 -5.20 -5.71 11.61
C GLU A 134 -5.16 -6.61 10.38
N LEU A 135 -5.96 -6.31 9.34
CA LEU A 135 -5.96 -7.06 8.09
C LEU A 135 -4.57 -7.01 7.44
N PHE A 136 -4.01 -5.82 7.27
CA PHE A 136 -2.71 -5.64 6.64
C PHE A 136 -1.59 -6.35 7.41
N VAL A 137 -1.53 -6.16 8.73
CA VAL A 137 -0.53 -6.80 9.59
C VAL A 137 -0.68 -8.33 9.55
N THR A 138 -1.90 -8.84 9.66
CA THR A 138 -2.18 -10.29 9.61
C THR A 138 -1.80 -10.88 8.27
N SER A 139 -2.05 -10.17 7.16
CA SER A 139 -1.63 -10.61 5.82
C SER A 139 -0.12 -10.74 5.72
N LEU A 140 0.65 -9.76 6.21
CA LEU A 140 2.12 -9.83 6.21
C LEU A 140 2.65 -10.98 7.07
N LEU A 141 2.09 -11.17 8.27
CA LEU A 141 2.45 -12.27 9.17
C LEU A 141 2.15 -13.64 8.55
N THR A 142 0.94 -13.82 8.02
CA THR A 142 0.50 -15.08 7.39
C THR A 142 1.35 -15.42 6.17
N SER A 143 1.73 -14.39 5.41
CA SER A 143 2.61 -14.51 4.24
C SER A 143 4.10 -14.65 4.59
N ALA A 144 4.46 -14.67 5.88
CA ALA A 144 5.84 -14.67 6.39
C ALA A 144 6.71 -13.57 5.78
N ILE A 145 6.11 -12.40 5.50
CA ILE A 145 6.80 -11.24 4.96
C ILE A 145 7.42 -10.46 6.12
N PRO A 146 8.74 -10.21 6.15
CA PRO A 146 9.33 -9.33 7.15
C PRO A 146 8.83 -7.89 6.97
N PHE A 147 8.61 -7.17 8.07
CA PHE A 147 8.11 -5.80 7.98
C PHE A 147 8.60 -4.88 9.09
N VAL A 148 8.56 -3.57 8.80
CA VAL A 148 8.71 -2.48 9.78
C VAL A 148 7.57 -1.50 9.56
N LEU A 149 6.64 -1.43 10.51
CA LEU A 149 5.47 -0.57 10.41
C LEU A 149 5.53 0.46 11.53
N SER A 150 5.24 1.71 11.20
CA SER A 150 5.06 2.71 12.26
C SER A 150 3.70 2.52 12.92
N LEU A 151 3.63 2.87 14.21
CA LEU A 151 2.40 2.86 14.99
C LEU A 151 2.13 4.28 15.50
N PRO A 152 0.86 4.71 15.61
CA PRO A 152 0.58 5.97 16.26
C PRO A 152 0.96 5.89 17.75
N SER A 153 1.34 7.01 18.36
CA SER A 153 1.71 7.05 19.78
C SER A 153 0.61 6.54 20.71
N SER A 154 -0.66 6.66 20.30
CA SER A 154 -1.83 6.12 21.03
C SER A 154 -1.97 4.60 20.94
N TYR A 155 -1.10 3.92 20.19
CA TYR A 155 -1.13 2.46 19.97
C TYR A 155 -0.02 1.74 20.75
N ALA A 156 0.69 2.46 21.63
CA ALA A 156 1.68 1.88 22.54
C ALA A 156 1.01 1.44 23.84
N TRP A 157 1.20 0.17 24.20
CA TRP A 157 0.77 -0.40 25.46
C TRP A 157 2.03 -0.80 26.23
N TRP A 158 2.19 -0.28 27.43
CA TRP A 158 3.33 -0.58 28.28
C TRP A 158 2.92 -1.67 29.27
N HIS A 159 3.68 -2.75 29.33
CA HIS A 159 3.52 -3.79 30.34
C HIS A 159 4.88 -4.12 30.95
N GLU A 160 4.87 -4.58 32.21
CA GLU A 160 6.09 -5.00 32.88
C GLU A 160 6.69 -6.24 32.21
N GLN A 161 8.00 -6.24 32.03
CA GLN A 161 8.72 -7.37 31.44
C GLN A 161 8.41 -8.67 32.20
N GLY A 162 7.82 -9.66 31.52
CA GLY A 162 7.42 -10.96 32.09
C GLY A 162 5.92 -11.07 32.40
N GLN A 163 5.20 -9.96 32.46
CA GLN A 163 3.74 -9.95 32.59
C GLN A 163 3.07 -10.06 31.22
N PRO A 164 1.83 -10.58 31.14
CA PRO A 164 1.04 -10.56 29.90
C PRO A 164 0.76 -9.11 29.47
N GLY A 165 1.06 -8.77 28.21
CA GLY A 165 0.86 -7.41 27.69
C GLY A 165 -0.55 -7.14 27.18
N GLY A 166 -1.35 -8.18 26.98
CA GLY A 166 -2.69 -8.09 26.43
C GLY A 166 -3.58 -9.27 26.80
N VAL A 167 -4.86 -9.17 26.43
CA VAL A 167 -5.88 -10.20 26.73
C VAL A 167 -5.58 -11.52 26.04
N GLU A 168 -4.98 -11.49 24.85
CA GLU A 168 -4.53 -12.71 24.14
C GLU A 168 -3.37 -13.41 24.83
N ASP A 169 -2.36 -12.67 25.33
CA ASP A 169 -1.27 -13.25 26.12
C ASP A 169 -1.78 -13.91 27.41
N LEU A 170 -2.82 -13.34 28.03
CA LEU A 170 -3.50 -13.93 29.19
C LEU A 170 -4.21 -15.24 28.81
N ALA A 171 -4.89 -15.27 27.66
CA ALA A 171 -5.60 -16.45 27.18
C ALA A 171 -4.65 -17.60 26.81
N LEU A 172 -3.45 -17.30 26.28
CA LEU A 172 -2.42 -18.29 25.95
C LEU A 172 -1.71 -18.88 27.18
N ARG A 173 -1.85 -18.26 28.37
CA ARG A 173 -1.27 -18.73 29.63
C ARG A 173 -2.23 -19.52 30.53
N ALA A 174 -3.53 -19.57 30.19
CA ALA A 174 -4.57 -20.29 30.92
C ALA A 174 -4.72 -21.73 30.40
#